data_AF-T0ZC70-F1
#
_entry.id   AF-T0ZC70-F1
#
_cell.length_a   1.000
_cell.length_b   1.000
_cell.length_c   1.000
_cell.angle_alpha   90.00
_cell.angle_beta   90.00
_cell.angle_gamma   90.00
#
_symmetry.space_group_name_H-M   'P 1'
#
loop_
_entity.id
_entity.type
_entity.pdbx_description
1 polymer ?
#
loop_
_entity_poly.entity_id
_entity_poly.type
_entity_poly.pdbx_seq_one_letter_code
_entity_poly.pdbx_strand_id
1 'polypeptide(L)'
;MHDLPPGMGRNLRSVWTIPTQAFSESHYATFPTKLPEICISAGTSERGCCPECGAPFERVVGLGEPQREWQARSGGNRNGGYEGNATKDYLSAGAEDASEVKRRTLESMRERL
;
A
#
# COMPACT_ATOMS: atom_id res chain seq x y z
N MET A 1 2.60 -25.13 -3.93
CA MET A 1 2.53 -23.72 -3.51
C MET A 1 1.65 -23.70 -2.28
N HIS A 2 2.25 -23.88 -1.10
CA HIS A 2 1.52 -23.98 0.16
C HIS A 2 1.07 -22.58 0.59
N ASP A 3 -0.20 -22.49 0.99
CA ASP A 3 -0.82 -21.30 1.55
C ASP A 3 -0.06 -20.84 2.80
N LEU A 4 0.69 -19.75 2.66
CA LEU A 4 1.30 -19.03 3.78
C LEU A 4 0.24 -18.14 4.45
N PRO A 5 0.33 -17.92 5.77
CA PRO A 5 -0.61 -17.04 6.47
C PRO A 5 -0.55 -15.60 5.92
N PRO A 6 -1.65 -14.84 6.00
CA PRO A 6 -1.71 -13.46 5.52
C PRO A 6 -0.60 -12.63 6.15
N GLY A 7 0.30 -12.10 5.32
CA GLY A 7 1.45 -11.29 5.73
C GLY A 7 2.83 -11.97 5.65
N MET A 8 2.92 -13.28 5.37
CA MET A 8 4.21 -13.98 5.21
C MET A 8 4.61 -14.29 3.75
N GLY A 9 3.75 -13.96 2.77
CA GLY A 9 4.02 -14.14 1.34
C GLY A 9 4.46 -12.85 0.64
N ARG A 10 5.08 -12.97 -0.55
CA ARG A 10 5.30 -11.81 -1.43
C ARG A 10 3.96 -11.28 -1.94
N ASN A 11 3.86 -9.96 -2.13
CA ASN A 11 2.73 -9.35 -2.84
C ASN A 11 2.50 -10.04 -4.20
N LEU A 12 1.22 -10.24 -4.53
CA LEU A 12 0.81 -10.67 -5.87
C LEU A 12 1.29 -9.62 -6.88
N ARG A 13 1.93 -10.08 -7.94
CA ARG A 13 2.35 -9.23 -9.06
C ARG A 13 1.14 -8.89 -9.94
N SER A 14 1.37 -8.19 -11.05
CA SER A 14 0.32 -7.85 -12.01
C SER A 14 -0.01 -8.96 -13.04
N VAL A 15 0.74 -10.07 -13.05
CA VAL A 15 0.53 -11.20 -13.96
C VAL A 15 0.30 -12.46 -13.14
N TRP A 16 -0.82 -13.14 -13.38
CA TRP A 16 -1.26 -14.33 -12.65
C TRP A 16 -1.45 -15.51 -13.60
N THR A 17 -0.94 -16.68 -13.21
CA THR A 17 -1.24 -17.94 -13.89
C THR A 17 -2.46 -18.57 -13.22
N ILE A 18 -3.62 -18.52 -13.89
CA ILE A 18 -4.87 -19.09 -13.39
C ILE A 18 -5.33 -20.19 -14.36
N PRO A 19 -5.46 -21.45 -13.92
CA PRO A 19 -5.93 -22.54 -14.78
C PRO A 19 -7.41 -22.37 -15.12
N THR A 20 -7.84 -22.97 -16.24
CA THR A 20 -9.26 -23.06 -16.61
C THR A 20 -10.05 -23.87 -15.58
N GLN A 21 -11.27 -23.44 -15.27
CA GLN A 21 -12.18 -24.11 -14.35
C GLN A 21 -13.42 -24.58 -15.11
N ALA A 22 -13.85 -25.82 -14.88
CA ALA A 22 -15.07 -26.34 -15.47
C ALA A 22 -16.31 -25.63 -14.88
N PHE A 23 -17.30 -25.37 -15.73
CA PHE A 23 -18.57 -24.79 -15.36
C PHE A 23 -19.70 -25.58 -16.02
N SER A 24 -20.68 -26.02 -15.23
CA SER A 24 -21.71 -26.98 -15.66
C SER A 24 -22.90 -26.34 -16.38
N GLU A 25 -23.03 -25.02 -16.35
CA GLU A 25 -24.16 -24.33 -16.96
C GLU A 25 -23.87 -23.96 -18.43
N SER A 26 -24.91 -23.50 -19.13
CA SER A 26 -24.87 -23.24 -20.58
C SER A 26 -24.11 -21.97 -20.98
N HIS A 27 -23.62 -21.18 -20.03
CA HIS A 27 -22.90 -19.95 -20.36
C HIS A 27 -21.48 -20.26 -20.82
N TYR A 28 -21.18 -19.98 -22.09
CA TYR A 28 -19.88 -20.32 -22.68
C TYR A 28 -18.77 -19.32 -22.33
N ALA A 29 -19.12 -18.09 -21.95
CA ALA A 29 -18.16 -17.04 -21.60
C ALA A 29 -17.99 -16.93 -20.08
N THR A 30 -17.63 -18.03 -19.43
CA THR A 30 -17.30 -18.05 -17.99
C THR A 30 -15.80 -17.92 -17.75
N PHE A 31 -15.45 -17.59 -16.51
CA PHE A 31 -14.06 -17.49 -16.06
C PHE A 31 -13.87 -18.27 -14.75
N PRO A 32 -12.63 -18.68 -14.42
CA PRO A 32 -12.34 -19.29 -13.13
C PRO A 32 -12.67 -18.34 -11.97
N THR A 33 -13.32 -18.84 -10.91
CA THR A 33 -13.70 -18.05 -9.72
C THR A 33 -12.49 -17.44 -9.02
N LYS A 34 -11.31 -18.03 -9.20
CA LYS A 34 -10.07 -17.49 -8.65
C LYS A 34 -9.74 -16.07 -9.14
N LEU A 35 -10.15 -15.72 -10.37
CA LEU A 35 -9.92 -14.39 -10.93
C LEU A 35 -10.65 -13.29 -10.12
N PRO A 36 -12.00 -13.32 -10.00
CA PRO A 36 -12.70 -12.32 -9.18
C PRO A 36 -12.37 -12.43 -7.70
N GLU A 37 -12.07 -13.62 -7.15
CA GLU A 37 -11.62 -13.76 -5.76
C GLU A 37 -10.41 -12.87 -5.46
N ILE A 38 -9.36 -12.94 -6.29
CA ILE A 38 -8.16 -12.12 -6.12
C ILE A 38 -8.52 -10.62 -6.22
N CYS A 39 -9.30 -10.24 -7.23
CA CYS A 39 -9.67 -8.85 -7.45
C CYS A 39 -10.51 -8.28 -6.30
N ILE A 40 -11.49 -9.05 -5.79
CA ILE A 40 -12.36 -8.63 -4.68
C ILE A 40 -11.56 -8.53 -3.39
N SER A 41 -10.74 -9.53 -3.06
CA SER A 41 -9.90 -9.48 -1.86
C SER A 41 -8.87 -8.34 -1.89
N ALA A 42 -8.36 -7.98 -3.08
CA ALA A 42 -7.43 -6.86 -3.23
C ALA A 42 -8.14 -5.48 -3.20
N GLY A 43 -9.37 -5.41 -3.72
CA GLY A 43 -10.10 -4.15 -3.90
C GLY A 43 -11.09 -3.80 -2.79
N THR A 44 -11.51 -4.77 -1.99
CA THR A 44 -12.59 -4.62 -1.02
C THR A 44 -12.12 -5.05 0.36
N SER A 45 -12.55 -4.32 1.40
CA SER A 45 -12.30 -4.71 2.78
C SER A 45 -12.97 -6.05 3.11
N GLU A 46 -12.46 -6.78 4.10
CA GLU A 46 -13.13 -8.01 4.60
C GLU A 46 -14.56 -7.75 5.09
N ARG A 47 -14.87 -6.52 5.49
CA ARG A 47 -16.22 -6.10 5.88
C ARG A 47 -17.18 -5.91 4.71
N GLY A 48 -16.70 -5.96 3.46
CA GLY A 48 -17.51 -5.74 2.27
C GLY A 48 -17.91 -4.28 2.09
N CYS A 49 -19.21 -4.02 2.11
CA CYS A 49 -19.84 -2.70 1.95
C CYS A 49 -20.81 -2.42 3.11
N CYS A 50 -21.32 -1.18 3.20
CA CYS A 50 -22.34 -0.83 4.18
C CYS A 50 -23.62 -1.66 3.97
N PRO A 51 -24.15 -2.36 4.99
CA PRO A 51 -25.31 -3.23 4.83
C PRO A 51 -26.62 -2.47 4.54
N GLU A 52 -26.69 -1.17 4.84
CA GLU A 52 -27.88 -0.35 4.63
C GLU A 52 -27.92 0.28 3.22
N CYS A 53 -26.78 0.78 2.73
CA CYS A 53 -26.74 1.56 1.49
C CYS A 53 -25.84 0.97 0.39
N GLY A 54 -25.07 -0.07 0.68
CA GLY A 54 -24.16 -0.71 -0.29
C GLY A 54 -22.91 0.09 -0.65
N ALA A 55 -22.68 1.26 -0.04
CA ALA A 55 -21.49 2.05 -0.31
C ALA A 55 -20.21 1.34 0.21
N PRO A 56 -19.07 1.47 -0.48
CA PRO A 56 -17.79 0.97 0.02
C PRO A 56 -17.36 1.73 1.28
N PHE A 57 -16.65 1.04 2.19
CA PHE A 57 -16.07 1.69 3.36
C PHE A 57 -14.97 2.67 2.94
N GLU A 58 -14.99 3.87 3.51
CA GLU A 58 -13.95 4.86 3.30
C GLU A 58 -12.63 4.42 3.95
N ARG A 59 -11.52 4.68 3.25
CA ARG A 59 -10.18 4.44 3.78
C ARG A 59 -9.77 5.59 4.70
N VAL A 60 -10.00 5.41 6.00
CA VAL A 60 -9.46 6.31 7.01
C VAL A 60 -7.95 6.07 7.10
N VAL A 61 -7.16 7.15 6.97
CA VAL A 61 -5.71 7.13 7.20
C VAL A 61 -5.33 8.15 8.24
N GLY A 62 -5.37 7.74 9.50
CA GLY A 62 -4.84 8.55 10.60
C GLY A 62 -3.33 8.34 10.73
N LEU A 63 -2.62 9.41 11.11
CA LEU A 63 -1.22 9.31 11.55
C LEU A 63 -1.17 9.53 13.05
N GLY A 64 -0.64 8.55 13.77
CA GLY A 64 -0.47 8.59 15.22
C GLY A 64 0.81 9.30 15.63
N GLU A 65 1.39 8.85 16.75
CA GLU A 65 2.59 9.45 17.29
C GLU A 65 3.80 9.25 16.37
N PRO A 66 4.78 10.18 16.38
CA PRO A 66 6.01 10.02 15.63
C PRO A 66 6.84 8.82 16.09
N GLN A 67 7.30 8.03 15.13
CA GLN A 67 8.18 6.90 15.39
C GLN A 67 9.63 7.38 15.56
N ARG A 68 9.94 7.96 16.74
CA ARG A 68 11.22 8.64 17.01
C ARG A 68 12.46 7.79 16.79
N GLU A 69 12.42 6.52 17.18
CA GLU A 69 13.53 5.59 16.94
C GLU A 69 13.83 5.44 15.45
N TRP A 70 12.79 5.25 14.63
CA TRP A 70 12.92 5.12 13.19
C TRP A 70 13.39 6.40 12.52
N GLN A 71 12.92 7.56 13.00
CA GLN A 71 13.41 8.87 12.55
C GLN A 71 14.91 9.02 12.83
N ALA A 72 15.37 8.70 14.05
CA ALA A 72 16.78 8.77 14.42
C ALA A 72 17.67 7.82 13.59
N ARG A 73 17.25 6.56 13.41
CA ARG A 73 17.93 5.58 12.54
C ARG A 73 18.00 6.05 11.08
N SER A 74 17.03 6.85 10.68
CA SER A 74 16.97 7.46 9.36
C SER A 74 17.70 8.80 9.30
N GLY A 75 18.51 9.18 10.29
CA GLY A 75 19.30 10.42 10.27
C GLY A 75 18.49 11.69 10.61
N GLY A 76 17.38 11.53 11.32
CA GLY A 76 16.69 12.64 11.96
C GLY A 76 17.48 13.20 13.15
N ASN A 77 17.31 14.48 13.42
CA ASN A 77 17.88 15.16 14.59
C ASN A 77 17.13 14.75 15.88
N ARG A 78 17.50 15.34 17.03
CA ARG A 78 16.87 15.02 18.33
C ARG A 78 15.34 15.22 18.36
N ASN A 79 14.81 16.07 17.48
CA ASN A 79 13.39 16.38 17.39
C ASN A 79 12.67 15.53 16.32
N GLY A 80 13.39 14.63 15.63
CA GLY A 80 12.88 13.81 14.53
C GLY A 80 12.83 14.51 13.17
N GLY A 81 13.41 15.70 13.03
CA GLY A 81 13.46 16.48 11.78
C GLY A 81 14.80 16.39 11.05
N TYR A 82 14.97 17.14 9.96
CA TYR A 82 16.22 17.24 9.20
C TYR A 82 16.50 18.67 8.78
N GLU A 83 17.70 19.19 9.06
CA GLU A 83 18.08 20.60 8.85
C GLU A 83 19.12 20.78 7.73
N GLY A 84 19.56 19.69 7.09
CA GLY A 84 20.53 19.76 6.01
C GLY A 84 19.95 20.37 4.74
N ASN A 85 20.79 21.05 3.96
CA ASN A 85 20.43 21.64 2.67
C ASN A 85 21.11 20.91 1.51
N ALA A 86 20.41 20.80 0.38
CA ALA A 86 20.95 20.24 -0.84
C ALA A 86 22.06 21.13 -1.37
N THR A 87 23.18 20.52 -1.77
CA THR A 87 24.30 21.25 -2.38
C THR A 87 24.15 21.39 -3.90
N LYS A 88 23.30 20.56 -4.52
CA LYS A 88 23.05 20.57 -5.96
C LYS A 88 21.73 21.27 -6.26
N ASP A 89 21.66 21.99 -7.38
CA ASP A 89 20.42 22.55 -7.89
C ASP A 89 19.59 21.47 -8.60
N TYR A 90 18.79 20.74 -7.83
CA TYR A 90 17.90 19.70 -8.35
C TYR A 90 16.75 20.26 -9.16
N LEU A 91 16.25 21.44 -8.80
CA LEU A 91 15.08 22.07 -9.43
C LEU A 91 15.37 22.45 -10.88
N SER A 92 16.57 22.97 -11.17
CA SER A 92 17.00 23.26 -12.55
C SER A 92 17.03 22.02 -13.45
N ALA A 93 17.28 20.84 -12.88
CA ALA A 93 17.26 19.55 -13.56
C ALA A 93 15.87 18.90 -13.59
N GLY A 94 14.83 19.57 -13.07
CA GLY A 94 13.47 19.03 -12.97
C GLY A 94 13.33 17.89 -11.96
N ALA A 95 14.26 17.78 -11.00
CA ALA A 95 14.24 16.76 -9.96
C ALA A 95 13.72 17.34 -8.63
N GLU A 96 13.11 16.49 -7.79
CA GLU A 96 12.74 16.86 -6.43
C GLU A 96 14.01 17.21 -5.61
N ASP A 97 13.93 18.23 -4.76
CA ASP A 97 15.01 18.58 -3.86
C ASP A 97 15.23 17.48 -2.81
N ALA A 98 16.47 16.98 -2.72
CA ALA A 98 16.80 15.86 -1.85
C ALA A 98 16.59 16.15 -0.36
N SER A 99 16.80 17.40 0.09
CA SER A 99 16.60 17.81 1.48
C SER A 99 15.11 17.92 1.84
N GLU A 100 14.29 18.40 0.91
CA GLU A 100 12.83 18.39 1.03
C GLU A 100 12.29 16.96 1.15
N VAL A 101 12.74 16.07 0.25
CA VAL A 101 12.36 14.66 0.28
C VAL A 101 12.72 14.03 1.63
N LYS A 102 13.92 14.32 2.16
CA LYS A 102 14.36 13.82 3.46
C LYS A 102 13.45 14.28 4.60
N ARG A 103 13.10 15.57 4.64
CA ARG A 103 12.18 16.12 5.65
C ARG A 103 10.81 15.47 5.58
N ARG A 104 10.23 15.36 4.38
CA ARG A 104 8.93 14.69 4.15
C ARG A 104 8.96 13.23 4.60
N THR A 105 10.03 12.50 4.28
CA THR A 105 10.18 11.09 4.68
C THR A 105 10.20 10.96 6.20
N LEU A 106 10.99 11.77 6.91
CA LEU A 106 11.03 11.72 8.38
C LEU A 106 9.70 12.13 9.01
N GLU A 107 9.03 13.15 8.48
CA GLU A 107 7.71 13.58 8.93
C GLU A 107 6.65 12.47 8.74
N SER A 108 6.77 11.70 7.67
CA SER A 108 5.85 10.58 7.39
C SER A 108 6.08 9.34 8.27
N MET A 109 7.20 9.26 9.01
CA MET A 109 7.50 8.15 9.92
C MET A 109 6.68 8.26 11.21
N ARG A 110 5.38 8.00 11.08
CA ARG A 110 4.39 8.03 12.17
C ARG A 110 3.66 6.70 12.22
N GLU A 111 3.06 6.39 13.35
CA GLU A 111 2.17 5.24 13.46
C GLU A 111 0.98 5.41 12.50
N ARG A 112 0.49 4.30 11.92
CA ARG A 112 -0.74 4.32 11.13
C ARG A 112 -1.90 3.93 12.04
N LEU A 113 -2.92 4.77 12.11
CA LEU A 113 -4.15 4.55 12.88
C LEU A 113 -5.23 3.93 12.00
#